data_AF-A0A821XC59-F1
#
_entry.id   AF-A0A821XC59-F1
#
_cell.length_a   1.000
_cell.length_b   1.000
_cell.length_c   1.000
_cell.angle_alpha   90.00
_cell.angle_beta   90.00
_cell.angle_gamma   90.00
#
_symmetry.space_group_name_H-M   'P 1'
#
loop_
_entity.id
_entity.type
_entity.pdbx_description
1 polymer ?
#
loop_
_entity_poly.entity_id
_entity_poly.type
_entity_poly.pdbx_seq_one_letter_code
_entity_poly.pdbx_strand_id
1 'polypeptide(L)'
;MVCHHGFDRNAAQAACRSQNKKLQMFATNYQWKPSSTDLHDKCYFEYNEDPFIVPCEFVLDNFNCTSEATSLTDCTYTPLFEHRCTKDMHVGIGCS
;
A
#
# COMPACT_ATOMS: atom_id res chain seq x y z
N MET A 1 -2.64 -2.79 -5.75
CA MET A 1 -1.72 -2.52 -4.62
C MET A 1 -0.92 -1.27 -4.89
N VAL A 2 -0.36 -0.67 -3.84
CA VAL A 2 0.19 0.67 -3.86
C VAL A 2 1.66 0.66 -3.47
N CYS A 3 2.46 1.43 -4.21
CA CYS A 3 3.86 1.67 -3.92
C CYS A 3 4.03 2.78 -2.88
N HIS A 4 5.11 2.74 -2.11
CA HIS A 4 5.34 3.68 -1.02
C HIS A 4 5.75 5.09 -1.48
N HIS A 5 6.13 5.30 -2.75
CA HIS A 5 6.53 6.64 -3.20
C HIS A 5 5.35 7.62 -3.14
N GLY A 6 5.53 8.68 -2.36
CA GLY A 6 4.49 9.69 -2.15
C GLY A 6 3.28 9.21 -1.34
N PHE A 7 3.21 7.93 -0.98
CA PHE A 7 2.15 7.41 -0.12
C PHE A 7 2.44 7.80 1.33
N ASP A 8 1.85 8.92 1.75
CA ASP A 8 2.05 9.51 3.06
C ASP A 8 0.85 9.26 4.00
N ARG A 9 0.83 9.98 5.14
CA ARG A 9 -0.27 9.89 6.11
C ARG A 9 -1.60 10.35 5.54
N ASN A 10 -1.63 11.33 4.63
CA ASN A 10 -2.88 11.79 4.00
C ASN A 10 -3.43 10.70 3.08
N ALA A 11 -2.56 10.05 2.29
CA ALA A 11 -2.95 8.90 1.47
C ALA A 11 -3.48 7.74 2.33
N ALA A 12 -2.78 7.41 3.42
CA ALA A 12 -3.23 6.39 4.37
C ALA A 12 -4.59 6.73 5.01
N GLN A 13 -4.82 8.00 5.36
CA GLN A 13 -6.10 8.46 5.89
C GLN A 13 -7.21 8.37 4.83
N ALA A 14 -6.97 8.82 3.59
CA ALA A 14 -7.91 8.71 2.50
C ALA A 14 -8.32 7.25 2.23
N ALA A 15 -7.36 6.32 2.27
CA ALA A 15 -7.62 4.89 2.13
C ALA A 15 -8.48 4.29 3.26
N CYS A 16 -8.35 4.77 4.49
CA CYS A 16 -9.22 4.33 5.60
C CYS A 16 -10.59 5.02 5.56
N ARG A 17 -10.65 6.30 5.19
CA ARG A 17 -11.90 7.07 5.08
C ARG A 17 -12.84 6.49 4.03
N SER A 18 -12.33 5.98 2.92
CA SER A 18 -13.14 5.30 1.90
C SER A 18 -13.87 4.06 2.41
N GLN A 19 -13.43 3.51 3.54
CA GLN A 19 -14.06 2.39 4.26
C GLN A 19 -14.84 2.85 5.50
N ASN A 20 -15.05 4.17 5.66
CA ASN A 20 -15.64 4.79 6.86
C ASN A 20 -14.90 4.44 8.16
N LYS A 21 -13.57 4.34 8.10
CA LYS A 21 -12.69 4.02 9.22
C LYS A 21 -11.64 5.10 9.46
N LYS A 22 -11.02 5.07 10.63
CA LYS A 22 -9.88 5.94 10.97
C LYS A 22 -8.57 5.18 10.80
N LEU A 23 -7.52 5.92 10.46
CA LEU A 23 -6.17 5.37 10.38
C LEU A 23 -5.66 5.04 11.78
N GLN A 24 -5.41 3.75 12.03
CA GLN A 24 -4.88 3.22 13.29
C GLN A 24 -3.38 2.95 13.19
N MET A 25 -2.94 2.43 12.04
CA MET A 25 -1.56 2.04 11.79
C MET A 25 -1.14 2.43 10.37
N PHE A 26 0.09 2.91 10.23
CA PHE A 26 0.70 3.20 8.93
C PHE A 26 2.16 2.78 9.00
N ALA A 27 2.58 1.90 8.09
CA ALA A 27 3.98 1.57 7.95
C ALA A 27 4.38 1.35 6.49
N THR A 28 5.46 2.03 6.15
CA THR A 28 6.06 2.11 4.80
C THR A 28 7.31 1.24 4.67
N ASN A 29 7.79 0.68 5.79
CA ASN A 29 9.10 0.05 5.90
C ASN A 29 9.00 -1.44 6.26
N TYR A 30 7.91 -2.11 5.89
CA TYR A 30 7.79 -3.55 6.14
C TYR A 30 8.74 -4.31 5.23
N GLN A 31 9.45 -5.29 5.79
CA GLN A 31 10.26 -6.22 5.01
C GLN A 31 9.31 -7.20 4.31
N TRP A 32 8.91 -6.86 3.09
CA TRP A 32 8.23 -7.80 2.21
C TRP A 32 9.23 -8.86 1.78
N LYS A 33 9.08 -10.07 2.31
CA LYS A 33 9.94 -11.19 1.94
C LYS A 33 9.42 -11.79 0.64
N PRO A 34 10.30 -12.15 -0.31
CA PRO A 34 9.88 -12.98 -1.43
C PRO A 34 9.35 -14.32 -0.90
N SER A 35 8.28 -14.83 -1.51
CA SER A 35 7.78 -16.18 -1.25
C SER A 35 8.93 -17.20 -1.31
N SER A 36 9.06 -18.07 -0.31
CA SER A 36 10.03 -19.18 -0.31
C SER A 36 9.63 -20.32 -1.26
N THR A 37 8.40 -20.26 -1.78
CA THR A 37 7.93 -21.10 -2.89
C THR A 37 7.99 -20.27 -4.16
N ASP A 38 8.40 -20.85 -5.28
CA ASP A 38 8.66 -20.24 -6.62
C ASP A 38 7.53 -19.37 -7.24
N LEU A 39 6.50 -18.99 -6.48
CA LEU A 39 5.48 -18.01 -6.79
C LEU A 39 6.07 -16.59 -6.77
N HIS A 40 6.76 -16.24 -7.85
CA HIS A 40 7.31 -14.90 -8.09
C HIS A 40 6.26 -13.77 -8.09
N ASP A 41 4.97 -14.12 -8.03
CA ASP A 41 3.84 -13.19 -8.12
C ASP A 41 3.16 -12.91 -6.77
N LYS A 42 3.64 -13.49 -5.66
CA LYS A 42 3.03 -13.34 -4.33
C LYS A 42 3.96 -12.69 -3.31
N CYS A 43 3.43 -11.69 -2.62
CA CYS A 43 4.09 -10.88 -1.60
C CYS A 43 3.41 -11.16 -0.26
N TYR A 44 4.21 -11.32 0.80
CA TYR A 44 3.72 -11.75 2.11
C TYR A 44 3.97 -10.64 3.14
N PHE A 45 2.93 -10.33 3.89
CA PHE A 45 2.96 -9.43 5.03
C PHE A 45 2.81 -10.23 6.32
N GLU A 46 3.87 -10.32 7.12
CA GLU A 46 3.85 -10.96 8.44
C GLU A 46 3.38 -9.94 9.49
N TYR A 47 2.18 -10.13 10.03
CA TYR A 47 1.68 -9.36 11.18
C TYR A 47 0.98 -10.30 12.17
N ASN A 48 1.56 -10.43 13.36
CA ASN A 48 1.03 -11.26 14.45
C ASN A 48 0.75 -12.72 14.03
N GLU A 49 1.79 -13.40 13.52
CA GLU A 49 1.84 -14.85 13.21
C GLU A 49 1.01 -15.35 12.02
N ASP A 50 0.04 -14.56 11.51
CA ASP A 50 -0.72 -14.90 10.30
C ASP A 50 -0.19 -14.11 9.07
N PRO A 51 0.40 -14.78 8.07
CA PRO A 51 0.89 -14.10 6.87
C PRO A 51 -0.28 -13.73 5.93
N PHE A 52 -0.43 -12.43 5.66
CA PHE A 52 -1.30 -11.96 4.59
C PHE A 52 -0.60 -12.14 3.24
N ILE A 53 -1.19 -12.95 2.36
CA ILE A 53 -0.70 -13.20 1.02
C ILE A 53 -1.42 -12.29 0.04
N VAL A 54 -0.68 -11.38 -0.58
CA VAL A 54 -1.19 -10.49 -1.63
C VAL A 54 -0.41 -10.71 -2.92
N PRO A 55 -0.92 -10.35 -4.10
CA PRO A 55 -0.09 -10.35 -5.30
C PRO A 55 1.12 -9.40 -5.12
N CYS A 56 2.18 -9.49 -5.92
CA CYS A 56 3.31 -8.53 -5.87
C CYS A 56 3.18 -7.36 -6.86
N GLU A 57 2.12 -7.35 -7.67
CA GLU A 57 1.91 -6.36 -8.73
C GLU A 57 1.51 -5.00 -8.16
N PHE A 58 2.22 -3.94 -8.54
CA PHE A 58 1.82 -2.58 -8.20
C PHE A 58 0.91 -2.02 -9.28
N VAL A 59 -0.10 -1.27 -8.84
CA VAL A 59 -1.05 -0.61 -9.75
C VAL A 59 -0.87 0.90 -9.71
N LEU A 60 -0.50 1.44 -8.55
CA LEU A 60 -0.45 2.87 -8.26
C LEU A 60 0.89 3.25 -7.64
N ASP A 61 1.45 4.37 -8.05
CA ASP A 61 2.74 4.92 -7.63
C ASP A 61 2.70 6.46 -7.59
N ASN A 62 3.66 7.08 -6.91
CA ASN A 62 3.82 8.54 -6.76
C ASN A 62 2.55 9.27 -6.31
N PHE A 63 1.99 8.85 -5.18
CA PHE A 63 0.83 9.52 -4.60
C PHE A 63 1.14 10.95 -4.17
N ASN A 64 0.15 11.82 -4.30
CA ASN A 64 0.12 13.11 -3.63
C ASN A 64 -1.32 13.42 -3.22
N CYS A 65 -1.59 13.33 -1.92
CA CYS A 65 -2.91 13.46 -1.33
C CYS A 65 -2.98 14.71 -0.45
N THR A 66 -4.09 15.45 -0.56
CA THR A 66 -4.42 16.53 0.37
C THR A 66 -5.03 15.96 1.66
N SER A 67 -5.10 16.77 2.72
CA SER A 67 -5.78 16.39 3.97
C SER A 67 -7.28 16.12 3.81
N GLU A 68 -7.89 16.63 2.74
CA GLU A 68 -9.32 16.54 2.46
C GLU A 68 -9.68 15.30 1.63
N ALA A 69 -8.71 14.58 1.06
CA ALA A 69 -8.96 13.38 0.29
C ALA A 69 -9.74 12.34 1.11
N THR A 70 -10.83 11.85 0.54
CA THR A 70 -11.71 10.85 1.16
C THR A 70 -11.51 9.45 0.58
N SER A 71 -10.87 9.37 -0.58
CA SER A 71 -10.46 8.17 -1.28
C SER A 71 -9.09 8.39 -1.94
N LEU A 72 -8.38 7.30 -2.23
CA LEU A 72 -7.14 7.36 -3.02
C LEU A 72 -7.36 7.88 -4.45
N THR A 73 -8.58 7.77 -4.97
CA THR A 73 -8.98 8.33 -6.27
C THR A 73 -9.04 9.85 -6.28
N ASP A 74 -9.06 10.49 -5.10
CA ASP A 74 -9.06 11.96 -4.97
C ASP A 74 -7.63 12.53 -5.02
N CYS A 75 -6.63 11.67 -4.96
CA CYS A 75 -5.21 12.02 -5.01
C CYS A 75 -4.69 12.02 -6.44
N THR A 76 -3.57 12.69 -6.68
CA THR A 76 -2.81 12.48 -7.91
C THR A 76 -1.85 11.31 -7.76
N TYR A 77 -1.67 10.53 -8.82
CA TYR A 77 -0.76 9.39 -8.92
C TYR A 77 -0.31 9.22 -10.38
N THR A 78 0.76 8.48 -10.64
CA THR A 78 1.16 8.15 -12.02
C THR A 78 0.12 7.29 -12.72
N PRO A 79 0.10 7.21 -14.07
CA PRO A 79 -0.81 6.33 -14.78
C PRO A 79 -0.79 4.89 -14.23
N LEU A 80 -1.94 4.21 -14.32
CA LEU A 80 -2.09 2.85 -13.81
C LEU A 80 -1.02 1.93 -14.41
N PHE A 81 -0.42 1.09 -13.57
CA PHE A 81 0.65 0.15 -13.95
C PHE A 81 1.97 0.80 -14.42
N GLU A 82 2.08 2.13 -14.42
CA GLU A 82 3.35 2.83 -14.63
C GLU A 82 4.04 3.08 -13.28
N HIS A 83 4.91 2.15 -12.91
CA HIS A 83 5.72 2.22 -11.69
C HIS A 83 7.12 1.65 -11.91
N ARG A 84 8.05 2.00 -11.02
CA ARG A 84 9.40 1.36 -10.94
C ARG A 84 9.62 0.60 -9.65
N CYS A 85 8.53 0.29 -8.96
CA CYS A 85 8.55 -0.31 -7.64
C CYS A 85 8.97 -1.78 -7.65
N THR A 86 9.76 -2.14 -6.64
CA THR A 86 10.18 -3.51 -6.35
C THR A 86 9.32 -4.09 -5.22
N LYS A 87 9.36 -5.41 -5.02
CA LYS A 87 8.47 -6.14 -4.09
C LYS A 87 8.51 -5.62 -2.65
N ASP A 88 9.61 -5.04 -2.25
CA ASP A 88 9.92 -4.41 -0.97
C ASP A 88 9.32 -3.01 -0.79
N MET A 89 8.62 -2.49 -1.80
CA MET A 89 8.07 -1.12 -1.81
C MET A 89 6.56 -1.04 -1.55
N HIS A 90 5.94 -2.13 -1.09
CA HIS A 90 4.52 -2.14 -0.72
C HIS A 90 4.25 -1.39 0.59
N VAL A 91 3.09 -0.74 0.65
CA VAL A 91 2.60 -0.06 1.86
C VAL A 91 1.60 -0.91 2.63
N GLY A 92 1.70 -0.91 3.96
CA GLY A 92 0.68 -1.44 4.85
C GLY A 92 -0.02 -0.35 5.65
N ILE A 93 -1.36 -0.42 5.74
CA ILE A 93 -2.17 0.40 6.65
C ILE A 93 -3.08 -0.49 7.50
N GLY A 94 -3.36 -0.05 8.71
CA GLY A 94 -4.40 -0.60 9.57
C GLY A 94 -5.46 0.46 9.84
N CYS A 95 -6.73 0.11 9.61
CA CYS A 95 -7.87 1.00 9.84
C CYS A 95 -8.80 0.42 10.92
N SER A 96 -9.34 1.26 11.80
CA SER A 96 -10.32 0.91 12.83
C SER A 96 -11.58 1.76 12.74
#